data_AF-A0A951SWL3-F1
#
_entry.id   AF-A0A951SWL3-F1
#
_cell.length_a   1.000
_cell.length_b   1.000
_cell.length_c   1.000
_cell.angle_alpha   90.00
_cell.angle_beta   90.00
_cell.angle_gamma   90.00
#
_symmetry.space_group_name_H-M   'P 1'
#
loop_
_entity.id
_entity.type
_entity.pdbx_description
1 polymer ?
#
loop_
_entity_poly.entity_id
_entity_poly.type
_entity_poly.pdbx_seq_one_letter_code
_entity_poly.pdbx_strand_id
1 'polypeptide(L)'
;MENDTQIHDDHYRLLKETPRSWQIMKDQAGLINLIEEKLGRRPLYLKGTIPPAEFTPAERSGEGFVFYYNPSIQLSPANTLYITLNRHLEIDFRLGEVLSPGKAVLIPEVARVGSIQRAFPRYSLKNGEVVATNFRIATNEISPNNTKLQITTQIIFPEFEKTHQIDYPGLQVLLSSDSRLPKELANQPIEKPTSMSISGIESYIQPVFGQSAKGNVLLAILIFKIPLIGLTDEFKVKSEDLAEELLQKIIDANATLVKDRQKVLDISEGGLALQIDSDILKKNLPLRDWLTFDLIFKMYAPIRFYGNVRHIRKNNGDWFAGIDLSGQGHSDYRKGAKEVYRSLIQKLLKS
;
A
#
# COMPACT_ATOMS: atom_id res chain seq x y z
N MET A 1 -38.53 5.41 28.94
CA MET A 1 -37.09 5.64 29.18
C MET A 1 -36.35 4.82 28.14
N GLU A 2 -35.64 5.55 27.28
CA GLU A 2 -34.58 5.14 26.36
C GLU A 2 -34.76 3.84 25.56
N ASN A 3 -35.35 3.99 24.37
CA ASN A 3 -35.01 3.13 23.24
C ASN A 3 -33.63 3.52 22.74
N ASP A 4 -32.61 2.76 23.14
CA ASP A 4 -31.29 2.78 22.53
C ASP A 4 -31.41 2.37 21.06
N THR A 5 -31.52 3.39 20.20
CA THR A 5 -31.39 3.20 18.77
C THR A 5 -29.89 3.17 18.50
N GLN A 6 -29.29 1.98 18.56
CA GLN A 6 -27.95 1.76 18.01
C GLN A 6 -28.01 2.05 16.50
N ILE A 7 -27.62 3.26 16.12
CA ILE A 7 -27.34 3.62 14.74
C ILE A 7 -26.09 2.83 14.35
N HIS A 8 -26.29 1.74 13.61
CA HIS A 8 -25.20 1.01 12.96
C HIS A 8 -24.51 1.95 11.96
N ASP A 9 -23.40 2.54 12.38
CA ASP A 9 -22.53 3.42 11.59
C ASP A 9 -21.70 2.58 10.59
N ASP A 10 -22.39 1.86 9.70
CA ASP A 10 -21.81 0.99 8.65
C ASP A 10 -21.68 1.70 7.30
N HIS A 11 -21.82 3.03 7.29
CA HIS A 11 -21.56 3.87 6.13
C HIS A 11 -20.05 3.91 5.82
N TYR A 12 -19.72 4.13 4.54
CA TYR A 12 -18.36 4.21 4.01
C TYR A 12 -17.34 4.83 5.00
N ARG A 13 -16.27 4.10 5.30
CA ARG A 13 -15.17 4.55 6.17
C ARG A 13 -13.82 4.34 5.50
N LEU A 14 -13.10 5.43 5.29
CA LEU A 14 -11.70 5.37 4.87
C LEU A 14 -10.83 5.01 6.07
N LEU A 15 -10.09 3.92 5.97
CA LEU A 15 -9.21 3.43 7.05
C LEU A 15 -7.75 3.82 6.80
N LYS A 16 -7.35 3.89 5.53
CA LYS A 16 -6.01 4.27 5.13
C LYS A 16 -6.03 4.84 3.72
N GLU A 17 -5.25 5.89 3.48
CA GLU A 17 -4.98 6.41 2.14
C GLU A 17 -3.59 7.03 2.11
N THR A 18 -2.77 6.65 1.13
CA THR A 18 -1.57 7.42 0.80
C THR A 18 -2.00 8.75 0.19
N PRO A 19 -1.58 9.90 0.75
CA PRO A 19 -1.96 11.21 0.21
C PRO A 19 -1.57 11.32 -1.27
N ARG A 20 -2.51 11.78 -2.10
CA ARG A 20 -2.23 12.07 -3.51
C ARG A 20 -1.76 13.51 -3.65
N SER A 21 -0.79 13.73 -4.53
CA SER A 21 -0.51 15.06 -5.06
C SER A 21 -1.60 15.42 -6.07
N TRP A 22 -2.21 16.59 -5.88
CA TRP A 22 -3.34 17.06 -6.68
C TRP A 22 -2.99 18.34 -7.43
N GLN A 23 -3.39 18.39 -8.69
CA GLN A 23 -3.57 19.63 -9.43
C GLN A 23 -5.03 20.05 -9.28
N ILE A 24 -5.25 21.25 -8.74
CA ILE A 24 -6.58 21.76 -8.41
C ILE A 24 -7.04 22.73 -9.50
N MET A 25 -8.27 22.55 -9.94
CA MET A 25 -8.98 23.42 -10.88
C MET A 25 -10.26 23.91 -10.22
N LYS A 26 -10.47 25.23 -10.20
CA LYS A 26 -11.65 25.88 -9.59
C LYS A 26 -12.37 26.81 -10.55
N ASP A 27 -11.83 27.02 -11.74
CA ASP A 27 -12.42 27.93 -12.72
C ASP A 27 -13.65 27.28 -13.33
N GLN A 28 -14.80 27.92 -13.17
CA GLN A 28 -16.09 27.35 -13.59
C GLN A 28 -16.13 27.05 -15.10
N ALA A 29 -15.53 27.91 -15.92
CA ALA A 29 -15.41 27.69 -17.36
C ALA A 29 -14.57 26.46 -17.70
N GLY A 30 -13.43 26.26 -17.03
CA GLY A 30 -12.59 25.07 -17.18
C GLY A 30 -13.26 23.80 -16.68
N LEU A 31 -14.01 23.86 -15.58
CA LEU A 31 -14.78 22.72 -15.07
C LEU A 31 -15.87 22.28 -16.05
N ILE A 32 -16.57 23.23 -16.66
CA ILE A 32 -17.57 22.96 -17.70
C ILE A 32 -16.90 22.33 -18.93
N ASN A 33 -15.81 22.94 -19.44
CA ASN A 33 -15.06 22.40 -20.58
C ASN A 33 -14.51 20.99 -20.30
N LEU A 34 -14.03 20.75 -19.08
CA LEU A 34 -13.56 19.44 -18.63
C LEU A 34 -14.66 18.38 -18.76
N ILE A 35 -15.88 18.66 -18.29
CA ILE A 35 -16.99 17.70 -18.31
C ILE A 35 -17.54 17.50 -19.74
N GLU A 36 -17.76 18.58 -20.49
CA GLU A 36 -18.39 18.51 -21.81
C GLU A 36 -17.44 18.02 -22.90
N GLU A 37 -16.23 18.59 -22.97
CA GLU A 37 -15.31 18.34 -24.08
C GLU A 37 -14.27 17.28 -23.71
N LYS A 38 -13.55 17.46 -22.59
CA LYS A 38 -12.40 16.58 -22.26
C LYS A 38 -12.85 15.19 -21.83
N LEU A 39 -13.88 15.12 -20.99
CA LEU A 39 -14.50 13.86 -20.59
C LEU A 39 -15.52 13.37 -21.61
N GLY A 40 -15.99 14.24 -22.52
CA GLY A 40 -16.94 13.88 -23.56
C GLY A 40 -18.24 13.32 -22.98
N ARG A 41 -18.71 13.87 -21.85
CA ARG A 41 -19.89 13.37 -21.10
C ARG A 41 -19.81 11.89 -20.70
N ARG A 42 -18.60 11.36 -20.46
CA ARG A 42 -18.43 10.03 -19.86
C ARG A 42 -19.12 9.95 -18.50
N PRO A 43 -19.65 8.78 -18.12
CA PRO A 43 -20.18 8.57 -16.78
C PRO A 43 -19.09 8.78 -15.72
N LEU A 44 -19.50 9.41 -14.62
CA LEU A 44 -18.72 9.56 -13.40
C LEU A 44 -19.29 8.64 -12.32
N TYR A 45 -18.53 8.39 -11.26
CA TYR A 45 -18.94 7.50 -10.19
C TYR A 45 -19.00 8.24 -8.86
N LEU A 46 -20.08 8.05 -8.09
CA LEU A 46 -20.22 8.71 -6.79
C LEU A 46 -19.27 8.10 -5.77
N LYS A 47 -18.40 8.93 -5.20
CA LYS A 47 -17.48 8.53 -4.13
C LYS A 47 -18.29 8.12 -2.89
N GLY A 48 -17.92 6.99 -2.28
CA GLY A 48 -18.60 6.44 -1.11
C GLY A 48 -19.67 5.39 -1.41
N THR A 49 -20.01 5.13 -2.68
CA THR A 49 -21.01 4.10 -3.06
C THR A 49 -20.36 2.78 -3.50
N ILE A 50 -21.01 1.65 -3.19
CA ILE A 50 -20.64 0.30 -3.70
C ILE A 50 -21.91 -0.50 -4.05
N PRO A 51 -22.01 -1.07 -5.27
CA PRO A 51 -21.10 -0.83 -6.40
C PRO A 51 -21.03 0.68 -6.73
N PRO A 52 -19.94 1.17 -7.35
CA PRO A 52 -19.82 2.59 -7.69
C PRO A 52 -21.07 3.04 -8.45
N ALA A 53 -21.85 3.93 -7.84
CA ALA A 53 -23.06 4.44 -8.44
C ALA A 53 -22.68 5.31 -9.62
N GLU A 54 -23.14 4.92 -10.79
CA GLU A 54 -22.87 5.61 -12.04
C GLU A 54 -23.77 6.85 -12.17
N PHE A 55 -23.15 7.95 -12.56
CA PHE A 55 -23.75 9.25 -12.80
C PHE A 55 -23.43 9.65 -14.23
N THR A 56 -24.43 9.57 -15.11
CA THR A 56 -24.28 9.87 -16.53
C THR A 56 -24.68 11.32 -16.79
N PRO A 57 -23.73 12.20 -17.18
CA PRO A 57 -24.03 13.59 -17.48
C PRO A 57 -24.85 13.72 -18.77
N ALA A 58 -25.80 14.65 -18.76
CA ALA A 58 -26.69 14.96 -19.86
C ALA A 58 -26.51 16.41 -20.32
N GLU A 59 -27.62 17.13 -20.51
CA GLU A 59 -27.61 18.54 -20.88
C GLU A 59 -27.22 19.45 -19.73
N ARG A 60 -26.69 20.62 -20.08
CA ARG A 60 -26.38 21.68 -19.13
C ARG A 60 -27.68 22.31 -18.63
N SER A 61 -27.75 22.57 -17.33
CA SER A 61 -28.86 23.30 -16.70
C SER A 61 -28.29 24.40 -15.82
N GLY A 62 -28.40 25.65 -16.29
CA GLY A 62 -27.82 26.83 -15.65
C GLY A 62 -26.30 26.71 -15.45
N GLU A 63 -25.89 26.74 -14.19
CA GLU A 63 -24.49 26.64 -13.76
C GLU A 63 -23.96 25.20 -13.67
N GLY A 64 -24.83 24.19 -13.80
CA GLY A 64 -24.49 22.78 -13.61
C GLY A 64 -24.91 21.88 -14.76
N PHE A 65 -24.87 20.58 -14.48
CA PHE A 65 -25.24 19.51 -15.42
C PHE A 65 -26.36 18.68 -14.84
N VAL A 66 -27.29 18.27 -15.70
CA VAL A 66 -28.24 17.21 -15.38
C VAL A 66 -27.47 15.88 -15.36
N PHE A 67 -27.62 15.10 -14.29
CA PHE A 67 -27.10 13.75 -14.18
C PHE A 67 -28.24 12.74 -14.02
N TYR A 68 -28.11 11.61 -14.72
CA TYR A 68 -28.91 10.41 -14.51
C TYR A 68 -28.16 9.42 -13.62
N TYR A 69 -28.85 8.87 -12.62
CA TYR A 69 -28.30 7.92 -11.66
C TYR A 69 -29.39 6.99 -11.12
N ASN A 70 -29.02 5.95 -10.37
CA ASN A 70 -29.99 5.03 -9.77
C ASN A 70 -30.89 5.76 -8.76
N PRO A 71 -32.24 5.73 -8.90
CA PRO A 71 -33.17 6.43 -8.00
C PRO A 71 -33.04 6.09 -6.51
N SER A 72 -32.43 4.95 -6.15
CA SER A 72 -32.20 4.58 -4.75
C SER A 72 -31.07 5.36 -4.07
N ILE A 73 -30.28 6.12 -4.83
CA ILE A 73 -29.15 6.89 -4.30
C ILE A 73 -29.66 8.19 -3.67
N GLN A 74 -29.28 8.41 -2.41
CA GLN A 74 -29.52 9.68 -1.72
C GLN A 74 -28.33 10.61 -1.95
N LEU A 75 -28.62 11.82 -2.45
CA LEU A 75 -27.62 12.86 -2.68
C LEU A 75 -27.42 13.72 -1.42
N SER A 76 -26.17 14.05 -1.16
CA SER A 76 -25.79 15.01 -0.12
C SER A 76 -25.78 16.43 -0.71
N PRO A 77 -25.74 17.49 0.12
CA PRO A 77 -25.52 18.86 -0.38
C PRO A 77 -24.22 19.02 -1.16
N ALA A 78 -23.18 18.25 -0.81
CA ALA A 78 -21.92 18.14 -1.53
C ALA A 78 -21.68 16.68 -1.95
N ASN A 79 -21.34 16.46 -3.21
CA ASN A 79 -21.14 15.15 -3.81
C ASN A 79 -19.84 15.13 -4.59
N THR A 80 -18.91 14.23 -4.25
CA THR A 80 -17.71 14.03 -5.05
C THR A 80 -17.96 12.92 -6.07
N LEU A 81 -17.94 13.25 -7.35
CA LEU A 81 -17.91 12.24 -8.41
C LEU A 81 -16.48 12.03 -8.88
N TYR A 82 -16.14 10.81 -9.27
CA TYR A 82 -14.80 10.48 -9.73
C TYR A 82 -14.83 9.64 -11.00
N ILE A 83 -13.76 9.73 -11.77
CA ILE A 83 -13.46 8.82 -12.85
C ILE A 83 -11.96 8.56 -12.84
N THR A 84 -11.55 7.36 -13.24
CA THR A 84 -10.13 7.09 -13.42
C THR A 84 -9.82 6.75 -14.86
N LEU A 85 -9.13 7.67 -15.53
CA LEU A 85 -8.65 7.54 -16.90
C LEU A 85 -7.14 7.30 -16.88
N ASN A 86 -6.37 8.12 -17.60
CA ASN A 86 -4.93 8.22 -17.47
C ASN A 86 -4.51 8.87 -16.15
N ARG A 87 -5.33 9.72 -15.54
CA ARG A 87 -5.15 10.27 -14.19
C ARG A 87 -6.44 10.03 -13.41
N HIS A 88 -6.30 9.96 -12.09
CA HIS A 88 -7.48 9.94 -11.22
C HIS A 88 -8.04 11.36 -11.14
N LEU A 89 -9.32 11.49 -11.45
CA LEU A 89 -10.03 12.77 -11.44
C LEU A 89 -11.16 12.67 -10.42
N GLU A 90 -11.19 13.60 -9.49
CA GLU A 90 -12.33 13.84 -8.60
C GLU A 90 -12.90 15.23 -8.91
N ILE A 91 -14.22 15.35 -8.98
CA ILE A 91 -14.92 16.62 -9.13
C ILE A 91 -15.94 16.72 -8.01
N ASP A 92 -15.83 17.77 -7.21
CA ASP A 92 -16.79 18.13 -6.18
C ASP A 92 -17.92 18.90 -6.82
N PHE A 93 -19.14 18.45 -6.54
CA PHE A 93 -20.36 19.07 -6.98
C PHE A 93 -21.20 19.48 -5.80
N ARG A 94 -21.78 20.67 -5.88
CA ARG A 94 -22.90 21.06 -5.04
C ARG A 94 -24.21 20.57 -5.67
N LEU A 95 -25.10 20.06 -4.83
CA LEU A 95 -26.45 19.72 -5.26
C LEU A 95 -27.22 21.00 -5.61
N GLY A 96 -27.70 21.07 -6.85
CA GLY A 96 -28.67 22.07 -7.29
C GLY A 96 -30.09 21.55 -7.05
N GLU A 97 -30.85 21.39 -8.13
CA GLU A 97 -32.22 20.92 -8.10
C GLU A 97 -32.31 19.40 -8.32
N VAL A 98 -33.13 18.69 -7.54
CA VAL A 98 -33.52 17.30 -7.83
C VAL A 98 -34.78 17.33 -8.70
N LEU A 99 -34.62 17.02 -9.99
CA LEU A 99 -35.69 17.12 -10.99
C LEU A 99 -36.70 15.97 -10.88
N SER A 100 -36.20 14.76 -10.63
CA SER A 100 -37.01 13.55 -10.38
C SER A 100 -36.16 12.50 -9.67
N PRO A 101 -36.75 11.41 -9.14
CA PRO A 101 -35.96 10.27 -8.66
C PRO A 101 -34.98 9.79 -9.74
N GLY A 102 -33.69 9.73 -9.41
CA GLY A 102 -32.61 9.36 -10.36
C GLY A 102 -32.19 10.45 -11.34
N LYS A 103 -32.65 11.70 -11.18
CA LYS A 103 -32.30 12.84 -12.04
C LYS A 103 -32.10 14.12 -11.21
N ALA A 104 -30.89 14.69 -11.23
CA ALA A 104 -30.60 15.92 -10.49
C ALA A 104 -29.60 16.80 -11.23
N VAL A 105 -29.64 18.10 -10.95
CA VAL A 105 -28.66 19.08 -11.39
C VAL A 105 -27.52 19.13 -10.37
N LEU A 106 -26.30 18.89 -10.82
CA LEU A 106 -25.08 18.99 -10.02
C LEU A 106 -24.21 20.12 -10.57
N ILE A 107 -23.80 21.04 -9.70
CA ILE A 107 -23.01 22.22 -10.04
C ILE A 107 -21.54 21.95 -9.68
N PRO A 108 -20.61 21.89 -10.64
CA PRO A 108 -19.21 21.59 -10.34
C PRO A 108 -18.54 22.79 -9.64
N GLU A 109 -17.83 22.52 -8.55
CA GLU A 109 -17.15 23.56 -7.75
C GLU A 109 -15.63 23.44 -7.83
N VAL A 110 -15.10 22.22 -7.73
CA VAL A 110 -13.66 21.97 -7.73
C VAL A 110 -13.35 20.65 -8.41
N ALA A 111 -12.39 20.65 -9.33
CA ALA A 111 -11.80 19.43 -9.86
C ALA A 111 -10.39 19.23 -9.29
N ARG A 112 -10.08 17.98 -8.95
CA ARG A 112 -8.81 17.51 -8.44
C ARG A 112 -8.28 16.44 -9.38
N VAL A 113 -7.21 16.76 -10.09
CA VAL A 113 -6.53 15.85 -11.01
C VAL A 113 -5.30 15.30 -10.32
N GLY A 114 -5.21 13.98 -10.18
CA GLY A 114 -4.02 13.34 -9.63
C GLY A 114 -2.79 13.64 -10.48
N SER A 115 -1.70 14.10 -9.88
CA SER A 115 -0.46 14.45 -10.59
C SER A 115 0.20 13.26 -11.30
N ILE A 116 -0.06 12.05 -10.80
CA ILE A 116 0.50 10.80 -11.30
C ILE A 116 -0.39 10.25 -12.41
N GLN A 117 0.18 10.05 -13.60
CA GLN A 117 -0.48 9.27 -14.64
C GLN A 117 -0.45 7.78 -14.26
N ARG A 118 -1.57 7.08 -14.47
CA ARG A 118 -1.62 5.63 -14.50
C ARG A 118 -0.68 5.13 -15.58
N ALA A 119 0.32 4.38 -15.16
CA ALA A 119 1.23 3.71 -16.06
C ALA A 119 0.55 2.56 -16.82
N PHE A 120 -0.49 1.93 -16.24
CA PHE A 120 -1.13 0.74 -16.80
C PHE A 120 -2.66 0.78 -16.68
N PRO A 121 -3.40 0.31 -17.70
CA PRO A 121 -4.85 0.13 -17.63
C PRO A 121 -5.24 -0.94 -16.60
N ARG A 122 -6.47 -0.84 -16.07
CA ARG A 122 -7.04 -1.84 -15.14
C ARG A 122 -8.08 -2.68 -15.83
N TYR A 123 -8.17 -3.93 -15.39
CA TYR A 123 -9.06 -4.94 -15.94
C TYR A 123 -9.88 -5.56 -14.83
N SER A 124 -11.20 -5.53 -15.00
CA SER A 124 -12.12 -6.23 -14.12
C SER A 124 -12.03 -7.73 -14.38
N LEU A 125 -12.08 -8.52 -13.32
CA LEU A 125 -11.94 -9.98 -13.40
C LEU A 125 -13.29 -10.67 -13.17
N LYS A 126 -13.51 -11.80 -13.86
CA LYS A 126 -14.63 -12.69 -13.50
C LYS A 126 -14.28 -13.42 -12.20
N ASN A 127 -15.31 -13.84 -11.48
CA ASN A 127 -15.13 -14.44 -10.17
C ASN A 127 -14.26 -15.71 -10.24
N GLY A 128 -13.19 -15.76 -9.45
CA GLY A 128 -12.29 -16.91 -9.36
C GLY A 128 -11.24 -17.06 -10.47
N GLU A 129 -11.12 -16.11 -11.41
CA GLU A 129 -10.04 -16.12 -12.41
C GLU A 129 -8.67 -15.85 -11.78
N VAL A 130 -8.65 -14.94 -10.80
CA VAL A 130 -7.48 -14.63 -9.99
C VAL A 130 -7.91 -14.50 -8.53
N VAL A 131 -7.15 -15.11 -7.64
CA VAL A 131 -7.33 -14.97 -6.19
C VAL A 131 -6.00 -14.59 -5.55
N ALA A 132 -6.06 -13.78 -4.50
CA ALA A 132 -4.90 -13.48 -3.67
C ALA A 132 -4.92 -14.36 -2.42
N THR A 133 -3.79 -14.89 -2.00
CA THR A 133 -3.69 -15.76 -0.82
C THR A 133 -2.27 -15.72 -0.25
N ASN A 134 -1.97 -16.54 0.76
CA ASN A 134 -0.66 -16.66 1.38
C ASN A 134 -0.10 -15.30 1.81
N PHE A 135 -0.97 -14.48 2.38
CA PHE A 135 -0.61 -13.17 2.90
C PHE A 135 0.33 -13.35 4.09
N ARG A 136 1.50 -12.73 4.03
CA ARG A 136 2.46 -12.65 5.13
C ARG A 136 2.20 -11.33 5.83
N ILE A 137 1.62 -11.43 7.02
CA ILE A 137 1.30 -10.26 7.83
C ILE A 137 1.75 -10.49 9.27
N ALA A 138 2.56 -9.57 9.79
CA ALA A 138 2.95 -9.62 11.18
C ALA A 138 1.73 -9.28 12.06
N THR A 139 1.31 -10.24 12.89
CA THR A 139 0.15 -10.10 13.81
C THR A 139 0.52 -9.47 15.15
N ASN A 140 1.83 -9.36 15.42
CA ASN A 140 2.37 -8.85 16.66
C ASN A 140 3.21 -7.60 16.37
N GLU A 141 3.37 -6.75 17.39
CA GLU A 141 4.41 -5.73 17.36
C GLU A 141 5.79 -6.40 17.35
N ILE A 142 6.68 -5.87 16.52
CA ILE A 142 8.05 -6.33 16.45
C ILE A 142 8.80 -5.65 17.58
N SER A 143 9.29 -6.45 18.52
CA SER A 143 9.99 -5.95 19.71
C SER A 143 11.27 -6.77 19.94
N PRO A 144 12.37 -6.16 20.40
CA PRO A 144 13.69 -6.81 20.49
C PRO A 144 13.72 -8.14 21.28
N ASN A 145 12.76 -8.33 22.19
CA ASN A 145 12.72 -9.47 23.11
C ASN A 145 11.67 -10.53 22.74
N ASN A 146 11.13 -10.51 21.53
CA ASN A 146 10.15 -11.51 21.08
C ASN A 146 10.83 -12.86 20.76
N THR A 147 10.26 -13.97 21.22
CA THR A 147 10.74 -15.35 20.95
C THR A 147 10.93 -15.63 19.44
N LYS A 148 10.13 -15.02 18.57
CA LYS A 148 10.31 -15.16 17.12
C LYS A 148 11.57 -14.45 16.59
N LEU A 149 11.99 -13.34 17.19
CA LEU A 149 13.25 -12.67 16.89
C LEU A 149 14.47 -13.50 17.35
N GLN A 150 14.32 -14.33 18.39
CA GLN A 150 15.35 -15.31 18.78
C GLN A 150 15.53 -16.42 17.74
N ILE A 151 14.52 -16.73 16.92
CA ILE A 151 14.65 -17.67 15.80
C ILE A 151 15.30 -16.95 14.60
N THR A 152 14.94 -15.69 14.38
CA THR A 152 15.58 -14.82 13.37
C THR A 152 17.10 -14.73 13.57
N THR A 153 17.59 -14.59 14.81
CA THR A 153 19.05 -14.53 15.07
C THR A 153 19.79 -15.83 14.76
N GLN A 154 19.14 -16.98 14.88
CA GLN A 154 19.80 -18.27 14.68
C GLN A 154 19.95 -18.65 13.21
N ILE A 155 19.11 -18.10 12.33
CA ILE A 155 19.04 -18.50 10.92
C ILE A 155 19.32 -17.31 10.00
N ILE A 156 18.59 -16.21 10.16
CA ILE A 156 18.61 -15.09 9.20
C ILE A 156 19.89 -14.27 9.32
N PHE A 157 20.36 -14.01 10.55
CA PHE A 157 21.55 -13.18 10.75
C PHE A 157 22.82 -13.86 10.19
N PRO A 158 23.11 -15.14 10.52
CA PRO A 158 24.26 -15.83 9.93
C PRO A 158 24.18 -15.94 8.40
N GLU A 159 23.00 -16.17 7.83
CA GLU A 159 22.81 -16.21 6.38
C GLU A 159 23.03 -14.84 5.73
N PHE A 160 22.55 -13.77 6.38
CA PHE A 160 22.74 -12.39 5.94
C PHE A 160 24.22 -12.00 5.94
N GLU A 161 24.92 -12.26 7.05
CA GLU A 161 26.37 -12.05 7.18
C GLU A 161 27.13 -12.79 6.08
N LYS A 162 26.82 -14.08 5.88
CA LYS A 162 27.46 -14.91 4.85
C LYS A 162 27.20 -14.40 3.43
N THR A 163 25.99 -13.92 3.15
CA THR A 163 25.62 -13.41 1.82
C THR A 163 26.42 -12.17 1.45
N HIS A 164 26.69 -11.31 2.43
CA HIS A 164 27.35 -10.02 2.24
C HIS A 164 28.84 -10.01 2.63
N GLN A 165 29.39 -11.17 3.00
CA GLN A 165 30.77 -11.31 3.49
C GLN A 165 31.84 -10.93 2.46
N ILE A 166 31.54 -11.12 1.17
CA ILE A 166 32.49 -10.81 0.08
C ILE A 166 32.71 -9.29 -0.02
N ASP A 167 31.62 -8.53 0.01
CA ASP A 167 31.65 -7.07 -0.12
C ASP A 167 31.97 -6.38 1.21
N TYR A 168 31.57 -6.99 2.33
CA TYR A 168 31.76 -6.47 3.68
C TYR A 168 32.42 -7.52 4.60
N PRO A 169 33.75 -7.75 4.46
CA PRO A 169 34.46 -8.70 5.29
C PRO A 169 34.37 -8.34 6.78
N GLY A 170 33.83 -9.26 7.59
CA GLY A 170 33.67 -9.07 9.02
C GLY A 170 32.40 -8.32 9.42
N LEU A 171 31.43 -8.16 8.51
CA LEU A 171 30.07 -7.73 8.87
C LEU A 171 29.50 -8.65 9.94
N GLN A 172 28.97 -8.04 11.00
CA GLN A 172 28.26 -8.74 12.07
C GLN A 172 26.88 -8.12 12.29
N VAL A 173 25.91 -8.96 12.65
CA VAL A 173 24.54 -8.56 12.97
C VAL A 173 24.20 -9.02 14.38
N LEU A 174 23.85 -8.08 15.24
CA LEU A 174 23.45 -8.36 16.61
C LEU A 174 22.07 -7.75 16.90
N LEU A 175 21.28 -8.41 17.76
CA LEU A 175 20.08 -7.77 18.31
C LEU A 175 20.48 -6.62 19.22
N SER A 176 19.61 -5.61 19.32
CA SER A 176 19.77 -4.51 20.27
C SER A 176 19.74 -4.95 21.73
N SER A 177 19.21 -6.13 22.01
CA SER A 177 19.18 -6.77 23.34
C SER A 177 20.17 -7.94 23.47
N ASP A 178 21.05 -8.18 22.48
CA ASP A 178 21.96 -9.31 22.52
C ASP A 178 22.99 -9.15 23.65
N SER A 179 23.10 -10.18 24.51
CA SER A 179 24.10 -10.22 25.59
C SER A 179 25.56 -10.14 25.12
N ARG A 180 25.81 -10.41 23.83
CA ARG A 180 27.14 -10.35 23.20
C ARG A 180 27.47 -8.96 22.64
N LEU A 181 26.57 -7.97 22.78
CA LEU A 181 26.86 -6.61 22.36
C LEU A 181 28.18 -6.13 23.00
N PRO A 182 29.12 -5.59 22.21
CA PRO A 182 30.29 -4.90 22.73
C PRO A 182 29.91 -3.90 23.82
N LYS A 183 30.71 -3.84 24.90
CA LYS A 183 30.42 -2.96 26.06
C LYS A 183 30.32 -1.50 25.64
N GLU A 184 31.10 -1.13 24.64
CA GLU A 184 31.13 0.18 24.03
C GLU A 184 29.78 0.53 23.36
N LEU A 185 29.06 -0.46 22.83
CA LEU A 185 27.70 -0.30 22.28
C LEU A 185 26.62 -0.38 23.35
N ALA A 186 26.79 -1.23 24.37
CA ALA A 186 25.80 -1.41 25.44
C ALA A 186 25.58 -0.15 26.30
N ASN A 187 26.59 0.72 26.39
CA ASN A 187 26.57 1.89 27.26
C ASN A 187 26.04 3.18 26.60
N GLN A 188 25.66 3.15 25.32
CA GLN A 188 25.19 4.33 24.61
C GLN A 188 23.96 4.01 23.72
N PRO A 189 22.95 4.89 23.67
CA PRO A 189 21.83 4.71 22.76
C PRO A 189 22.29 4.94 21.31
N ILE A 190 22.06 3.94 20.45
CA ILE A 190 22.40 4.01 19.02
C ILE A 190 21.17 4.49 18.27
N GLU A 191 21.02 5.81 18.20
CA GLU A 191 19.90 6.46 17.51
C GLU A 191 20.18 6.72 16.03
N LYS A 192 21.45 6.77 15.65
CA LYS A 192 21.91 7.12 14.30
C LYS A 192 23.20 6.38 13.93
N PRO A 193 23.53 6.29 12.64
CA PRO A 193 24.77 5.68 12.21
C PRO A 193 25.98 6.38 12.82
N THR A 194 26.93 5.61 13.37
CA THR A 194 28.05 6.13 14.16
C THR A 194 29.31 5.32 13.91
N SER A 195 30.46 6.00 13.86
CA SER A 195 31.78 5.35 13.83
C SER A 195 32.35 5.26 15.24
N MET A 196 32.94 4.13 15.59
CA MET A 196 33.63 3.95 16.88
C MET A 196 34.63 2.80 16.84
N SER A 197 35.56 2.81 17.79
CA SER A 197 36.50 1.71 17.99
C SER A 197 35.85 0.61 18.85
N ILE A 198 35.72 -0.61 18.31
CA ILE A 198 35.23 -1.79 19.03
C ILE A 198 36.40 -2.75 19.20
N SER A 199 36.83 -3.00 20.44
CA SER A 199 37.99 -3.86 20.72
C SER A 199 39.25 -3.49 19.91
N GLY A 200 39.47 -2.19 19.66
CA GLY A 200 40.60 -1.66 18.90
C GLY A 200 40.47 -1.73 17.37
N ILE A 201 39.29 -2.10 16.86
CA ILE A 201 38.98 -2.08 15.43
C ILE A 201 38.04 -0.91 15.15
N GLU A 202 38.42 -0.04 14.21
CA GLU A 202 37.55 1.02 13.72
C GLU A 202 36.35 0.42 12.98
N SER A 203 35.17 0.67 13.54
CA SER A 203 33.91 0.10 13.08
C SER A 203 32.87 1.17 12.76
N TYR A 204 32.05 0.89 11.76
CA TYR A 204 30.89 1.68 11.43
C TYR A 204 29.63 0.93 11.84
N ILE A 205 28.75 1.61 12.56
CA ILE A 205 27.60 1.01 13.22
C ILE A 205 26.35 1.56 12.57
N GLN A 206 25.56 0.69 11.96
CA GLN A 206 24.30 1.05 11.31
C GLN A 206 23.13 0.44 12.09
N PRO A 207 22.27 1.27 12.72
CA PRO A 207 21.09 0.79 13.43
C PRO A 207 20.00 0.30 12.46
N VAL A 208 19.27 -0.73 12.88
CA VAL A 208 18.10 -1.26 12.16
C VAL A 208 16.86 -1.01 13.00
N PHE A 209 16.05 -0.04 12.59
CA PHE A 209 14.82 0.34 13.27
C PHE A 209 13.60 -0.34 12.65
N GLY A 210 12.74 -0.92 13.50
CA GLY A 210 11.39 -1.34 13.12
C GLY A 210 10.34 -0.37 13.62
N GLN A 211 9.13 -0.46 13.05
CA GLN A 211 8.00 0.37 13.46
C GLN A 211 7.08 -0.38 14.44
N SER A 212 6.81 0.22 15.60
CA SER A 212 5.81 -0.21 16.59
C SER A 212 4.74 0.89 16.75
N ALA A 213 3.60 0.56 17.37
CA ALA A 213 2.58 1.55 17.73
C ALA A 213 3.11 2.67 18.64
N LYS A 214 4.23 2.43 19.35
CA LYS A 214 4.89 3.42 20.23
C LYS A 214 5.99 4.22 19.54
N GLY A 215 6.20 4.04 18.24
CA GLY A 215 7.24 4.70 17.46
C GLY A 215 8.32 3.73 16.97
N ASN A 216 9.47 4.28 16.59
CA ASN A 216 10.60 3.50 16.09
C ASN A 216 11.27 2.73 17.23
N VAL A 217 11.55 1.46 17.00
CA VAL A 217 12.20 0.57 17.96
C VAL A 217 13.46 0.02 17.33
N LEU A 218 14.60 0.16 18.02
CA LEU A 218 15.87 -0.42 17.58
C LEU A 218 15.80 -1.94 17.71
N LEU A 219 15.83 -2.67 16.59
CA LEU A 219 15.70 -4.13 16.57
C LEU A 219 17.05 -4.82 16.52
N ALA A 220 17.93 -4.35 15.64
CA ALA A 220 19.23 -4.92 15.39
C ALA A 220 20.25 -3.84 15.05
N ILE A 221 21.52 -4.23 15.06
CA ILE A 221 22.65 -3.37 14.73
C ILE A 221 23.54 -4.14 13.76
N LEU A 222 23.88 -3.49 12.64
CA LEU A 222 24.92 -3.94 11.74
C LEU A 222 26.25 -3.32 12.20
N ILE A 223 27.27 -4.16 12.36
CA ILE A 223 28.63 -3.75 12.72
C ILE A 223 29.52 -4.04 11.53
N PHE A 224 30.01 -2.98 10.90
CA PHE A 224 30.95 -3.05 9.81
C PHE A 224 32.36 -2.76 10.29
N LYS A 225 33.36 -3.41 9.72
CA LYS A 225 34.74 -2.95 9.81
C LYS A 225 34.95 -1.80 8.81
N ILE A 226 35.50 -0.68 9.26
CA ILE A 226 35.81 0.43 8.35
C ILE A 226 36.92 -0.01 7.38
N PRO A 227 36.73 0.12 6.06
CA PRO A 227 37.77 -0.20 5.08
C PRO A 227 39.01 0.66 5.28
N LEU A 228 40.18 0.16 4.86
CA LEU A 228 41.45 0.92 4.93
C LEU A 228 41.40 2.24 4.15
N ILE A 229 40.60 2.30 3.08
CA ILE A 229 40.37 3.51 2.28
C ILE A 229 39.50 4.55 3.02
N GLY A 230 39.02 4.24 4.22
CA GLY A 230 38.14 5.09 5.01
C GLY A 230 36.66 4.87 4.70
N LEU A 231 35.82 5.63 5.40
CA LEU A 231 34.37 5.61 5.24
C LEU A 231 33.94 6.56 4.12
N THR A 232 33.47 6.01 3.00
CA THR A 232 32.94 6.80 1.87
C THR A 232 31.43 7.03 1.99
N ASP A 233 30.88 8.00 1.27
CA ASP A 233 29.42 8.21 1.26
C ASP A 233 28.68 7.07 0.56
N GLU A 234 29.28 6.46 -0.47
CA GLU A 234 28.76 5.24 -1.10
C GLU A 234 28.61 4.10 -0.09
N PHE A 235 29.60 3.93 0.80
CA PHE A 235 29.54 2.93 1.86
C PHE A 235 28.36 3.18 2.80
N LYS A 236 28.14 4.44 3.20
CA LYS A 236 27.01 4.82 4.08
C LYS A 236 25.67 4.49 3.42
N VAL A 237 25.48 4.91 2.16
CA VAL A 237 24.26 4.59 1.40
C VAL A 237 24.04 3.07 1.32
N LYS A 238 25.10 2.31 1.05
CA LYS A 238 24.99 0.84 1.00
C LYS A 238 24.68 0.21 2.35
N SER A 239 25.22 0.76 3.44
CA SER A 239 24.89 0.28 4.78
C SER A 239 23.41 0.53 5.13
N GLU A 240 22.83 1.63 4.66
CA GLU A 240 21.41 1.93 4.78
C GLU A 240 20.57 0.93 3.95
N ASP A 241 20.94 0.67 2.70
CA ASP A 241 20.31 -0.36 1.84
C ASP A 241 20.28 -1.74 2.56
N LEU A 242 21.39 -2.12 3.19
CA LEU A 242 21.52 -3.39 3.92
C LEU A 242 20.67 -3.42 5.20
N ALA A 243 20.56 -2.30 5.91
CA ALA A 243 19.70 -2.19 7.09
C ALA A 243 18.22 -2.37 6.70
N GLU A 244 17.79 -1.77 5.59
CA GLU A 244 16.44 -1.97 5.04
C GLU A 244 16.21 -3.41 4.61
N GLU A 245 17.18 -4.03 3.93
CA GLU A 245 17.12 -5.44 3.55
C GLU A 245 16.97 -6.37 4.77
N LEU A 246 17.76 -6.14 5.83
CA LEU A 246 17.69 -6.95 7.03
C LEU A 246 16.36 -6.74 7.77
N LEU A 247 15.89 -5.49 7.89
CA LEU A 247 14.58 -5.18 8.48
C LEU A 247 13.47 -5.96 7.77
N GLN A 248 13.49 -5.98 6.44
CA GLN A 248 12.52 -6.72 5.64
C GLN A 248 12.55 -8.23 5.98
N LYS A 249 13.74 -8.84 6.03
CA LYS A 249 13.91 -10.25 6.41
C LYS A 249 13.40 -10.54 7.82
N ILE A 250 13.65 -9.64 8.77
CA ILE A 250 13.13 -9.73 10.14
C ILE A 250 11.60 -9.72 10.12
N ILE A 251 10.99 -8.79 9.38
CA ILE A 251 9.52 -8.67 9.32
C ILE A 251 8.91 -9.92 8.69
N ASP A 252 9.48 -10.41 7.59
CA ASP A 252 9.01 -11.61 6.90
C ASP A 252 9.09 -12.87 7.77
N ALA A 253 10.14 -13.01 8.59
CA ALA A 253 10.29 -14.11 9.54
C ALA A 253 9.24 -14.08 10.66
N ASN A 254 8.82 -12.87 11.05
CA ASN A 254 7.85 -12.66 12.10
C ASN A 254 6.39 -12.67 11.57
N ALA A 255 6.22 -12.69 10.26
CA ALA A 255 4.91 -12.70 9.63
C ALA A 255 4.15 -14.00 9.90
N THR A 256 2.87 -13.86 10.19
CA THR A 256 1.92 -14.97 10.20
C THR A 256 1.43 -15.17 8.76
N LEU A 257 1.38 -16.42 8.31
CA LEU A 257 0.86 -16.79 7.01
C LEU A 257 -0.66 -16.94 7.07
N VAL A 258 -1.38 -16.04 6.42
CA VAL A 258 -2.84 -16.11 6.23
C VAL A 258 -3.12 -16.75 4.87
N LYS A 259 -3.70 -17.96 4.91
CA LYS A 259 -3.99 -18.78 3.71
C LYS A 259 -5.38 -18.49 3.11
N ASP A 260 -6.20 -17.70 3.77
CA ASP A 260 -7.53 -17.35 3.29
C ASP A 260 -7.45 -16.68 1.92
N ARG A 261 -8.26 -17.17 0.97
CA ARG A 261 -8.32 -16.58 -0.37
C ARG A 261 -9.13 -15.28 -0.33
N GLN A 262 -8.52 -14.21 -0.82
CA GLN A 262 -9.13 -12.90 -0.97
C GLN A 262 -9.47 -12.69 -2.45
N LYS A 263 -10.63 -12.09 -2.72
CA LYS A 263 -11.09 -11.84 -4.09
C LYS A 263 -10.34 -10.67 -4.71
N VAL A 264 -9.83 -10.87 -5.92
CA VAL A 264 -9.26 -9.79 -6.75
C VAL A 264 -10.39 -9.18 -7.58
N LEU A 265 -10.64 -7.88 -7.40
CA LEU A 265 -11.72 -7.16 -8.07
C LEU A 265 -11.29 -6.61 -9.43
N ASP A 266 -10.12 -5.98 -9.45
CA ASP A 266 -9.48 -5.48 -10.65
C ASP A 266 -7.96 -5.65 -10.56
N ILE A 267 -7.30 -5.70 -11.71
CA ILE A 267 -5.87 -5.89 -11.83
C ILE A 267 -5.26 -5.03 -12.94
N SER A 268 -4.02 -4.58 -12.76
CA SER A 268 -3.16 -3.98 -13.79
C SER A 268 -1.75 -4.53 -13.65
N GLU A 269 -0.87 -4.20 -14.61
CA GLU A 269 0.55 -4.58 -14.49
C GLU A 269 1.25 -3.97 -13.27
N GLY A 270 0.70 -2.90 -12.69
CA GLY A 270 1.28 -2.18 -11.56
C GLY A 270 0.51 -2.33 -10.25
N GLY A 271 -0.64 -2.98 -10.21
CA GLY A 271 -1.46 -2.97 -9.00
C GLY A 271 -2.72 -3.80 -9.11
N LEU A 272 -3.44 -3.91 -8.00
CA LEU A 272 -4.71 -4.61 -7.94
C LEU A 272 -5.62 -4.05 -6.84
N ALA A 273 -6.92 -4.32 -6.96
CA ALA A 273 -7.90 -4.10 -5.91
C ALA A 273 -8.37 -5.44 -5.33
N LEU A 274 -8.43 -5.52 -4.00
CA LEU A 274 -8.83 -6.69 -3.24
C LEU A 274 -10.11 -6.41 -2.46
N GLN A 275 -10.98 -7.42 -2.35
CA GLN A 275 -11.97 -7.53 -1.28
C GLN A 275 -11.38 -8.42 -0.19
N ILE A 276 -11.37 -7.90 1.05
CA ILE A 276 -10.74 -8.52 2.21
C ILE A 276 -11.82 -9.12 3.11
N ASP A 277 -11.85 -10.45 3.17
CA ASP A 277 -12.80 -11.22 3.95
C ASP A 277 -12.18 -11.72 5.27
N SER A 278 -10.89 -12.02 5.28
CA SER A 278 -10.19 -12.58 6.46
C SER A 278 -10.14 -11.59 7.63
N ASP A 279 -10.61 -12.01 8.80
CA ASP A 279 -10.59 -11.18 10.03
C ASP A 279 -9.17 -10.85 10.48
N ILE A 280 -8.21 -11.77 10.24
CA ILE A 280 -6.80 -11.53 10.53
C ILE A 280 -6.28 -10.37 9.65
N LEU A 281 -6.64 -10.35 8.36
CA LEU A 281 -6.25 -9.25 7.47
C LEU A 281 -6.98 -7.95 7.83
N LYS A 282 -8.28 -7.99 8.10
CA LYS A 282 -9.05 -6.80 8.54
C LYS A 282 -8.40 -6.15 9.77
N LYS A 283 -7.97 -6.95 10.76
CA LYS A 283 -7.31 -6.46 11.97
C LYS A 283 -5.94 -5.84 11.72
N ASN A 284 -5.11 -6.49 10.88
CA ASN A 284 -3.69 -6.17 10.81
C ASN A 284 -3.30 -5.30 9.60
N LEU A 285 -4.04 -5.36 8.49
CA LEU A 285 -3.71 -4.65 7.25
C LEU A 285 -3.67 -3.12 7.41
N PRO A 286 -4.58 -2.46 8.16
CA PRO A 286 -4.50 -1.01 8.40
C PRO A 286 -3.20 -0.53 9.03
N LEU A 287 -2.55 -1.40 9.80
CA LEU A 287 -1.32 -1.10 10.54
C LEU A 287 -0.06 -1.25 9.68
N ARG A 288 -0.19 -1.61 8.40
CA ARG A 288 0.95 -1.96 7.52
C ARG A 288 0.93 -1.15 6.24
N ASP A 289 2.08 -0.62 5.84
CA ASP A 289 2.25 0.10 4.57
C ASP A 289 2.48 -0.83 3.39
N TRP A 290 2.84 -2.08 3.65
CA TRP A 290 3.13 -3.08 2.64
C TRP A 290 2.84 -4.49 3.15
N LEU A 291 2.80 -5.45 2.23
CA LEU A 291 2.65 -6.87 2.51
C LEU A 291 3.29 -7.72 1.40
N THR A 292 3.51 -8.99 1.72
CA THR A 292 3.85 -10.02 0.74
C THR A 292 2.69 -11.00 0.63
N PHE A 293 2.31 -11.39 -0.58
CA PHE A 293 1.20 -12.30 -0.85
C PHE A 293 1.41 -13.03 -2.17
N ASP A 294 0.65 -14.09 -2.42
CA ASP A 294 0.70 -14.82 -3.68
C ASP A 294 -0.59 -14.55 -4.48
N LEU A 295 -0.45 -14.33 -5.78
CA LEU A 295 -1.57 -14.34 -6.74
C LEU A 295 -1.64 -15.70 -7.42
N ILE A 296 -2.83 -16.28 -7.45
CA ILE A 296 -3.12 -17.53 -8.14
C ILE A 296 -4.03 -17.22 -9.31
N PHE A 297 -3.49 -17.33 -10.52
CA PHE A 297 -4.27 -17.33 -11.76
C PHE A 297 -4.80 -18.74 -12.01
N LYS A 298 -6.05 -18.86 -12.44
CA LYS A 298 -6.67 -20.16 -12.73
C LYS A 298 -5.80 -20.98 -13.70
N MET A 299 -5.46 -22.22 -13.32
CA MET A 299 -4.57 -23.14 -14.06
C MET A 299 -3.07 -22.80 -14.07
N TYR A 300 -2.61 -21.82 -13.29
CA TYR A 300 -1.19 -21.45 -13.20
C TYR A 300 -0.65 -21.59 -11.79
N ALA A 301 0.68 -21.70 -11.68
CA ALA A 301 1.37 -21.72 -10.40
C ALA A 301 1.18 -20.36 -9.68
N PRO A 302 1.10 -20.36 -8.34
CA PRO A 302 1.08 -19.13 -7.56
C PRO A 302 2.33 -18.27 -7.82
N ILE A 303 2.14 -16.96 -7.95
CA ILE A 303 3.22 -15.99 -8.13
C ILE A 303 3.26 -15.09 -6.90
N ARG A 304 4.44 -14.97 -6.28
CA ARG A 304 4.64 -14.11 -5.11
C ARG A 304 4.87 -12.65 -5.50
N PHE A 305 4.18 -11.76 -4.80
CA PHE A 305 4.30 -10.33 -4.95
C PHE A 305 4.59 -9.66 -3.61
N TYR A 306 5.39 -8.60 -3.69
CA TYR A 306 5.44 -7.56 -2.69
C TYR A 306 4.52 -6.41 -3.16
N GLY A 307 3.75 -5.83 -2.24
CA GLY A 307 2.81 -4.78 -2.58
C GLY A 307 2.65 -3.76 -1.47
N ASN A 308 2.67 -2.48 -1.86
CA ASN A 308 2.38 -1.35 -0.99
C ASN A 308 0.86 -1.14 -0.87
N VAL A 309 0.36 -1.02 0.35
CA VAL A 309 -1.05 -0.70 0.62
C VAL A 309 -1.26 0.79 0.37
N ARG A 310 -1.99 1.13 -0.70
CA ARG A 310 -2.26 2.52 -1.08
C ARG A 310 -3.56 3.06 -0.50
N HIS A 311 -4.58 2.23 -0.37
CA HIS A 311 -5.80 2.61 0.32
C HIS A 311 -6.49 1.41 0.93
N ILE A 312 -7.19 1.63 2.03
CA ILE A 312 -8.11 0.67 2.64
C ILE A 312 -9.40 1.43 2.97
N ARG A 313 -10.53 0.85 2.57
CA ARG A 313 -11.85 1.37 2.89
C ARG A 313 -12.75 0.23 3.38
N LYS A 314 -13.63 0.55 4.33
CA LYS A 314 -14.77 -0.27 4.72
C LYS A 314 -16.03 0.33 4.10
N ASN A 315 -16.94 -0.49 3.62
CA ASN A 315 -18.27 -0.05 3.20
C ASN A 315 -19.29 -1.16 3.42
N ASN A 316 -20.40 -0.87 4.12
CA ASN A 316 -21.45 -1.85 4.43
C ASN A 316 -20.92 -3.17 5.01
N GLY A 317 -19.91 -3.09 5.89
CA GLY A 317 -19.24 -4.28 6.45
C GLY A 317 -18.12 -4.88 5.59
N ASP A 318 -18.12 -4.66 4.28
CA ASP A 318 -17.10 -5.17 3.36
C ASP A 318 -15.82 -4.32 3.38
N TRP A 319 -14.67 -4.98 3.27
CA TRP A 319 -13.36 -4.31 3.27
C TRP A 319 -12.73 -4.39 1.89
N PHE A 320 -12.17 -3.27 1.46
CA PHE A 320 -11.50 -3.15 0.16
C PHE A 320 -10.12 -2.55 0.34
N ALA A 321 -9.13 -3.12 -0.33
CA ALA A 321 -7.76 -2.64 -0.31
C ALA A 321 -7.22 -2.45 -1.73
N GLY A 322 -6.59 -1.31 -2.01
CA GLY A 322 -5.83 -1.09 -3.23
C GLY A 322 -4.35 -1.29 -2.97
N ILE A 323 -3.75 -2.22 -3.71
CA ILE A 323 -2.34 -2.58 -3.59
C ILE A 323 -1.61 -2.13 -4.84
N ASP A 324 -0.46 -1.48 -4.64
CA ASP A 324 0.49 -1.10 -5.67
C ASP A 324 1.66 -2.08 -5.65
N LEU A 325 1.84 -2.82 -6.75
CA LEU A 325 2.86 -3.82 -6.88
C LEU A 325 4.21 -3.13 -7.10
N SER A 326 5.07 -3.21 -6.11
CA SER A 326 6.42 -2.65 -6.15
C SER A 326 7.44 -3.74 -6.44
N GLY A 327 8.38 -3.42 -7.33
CA GLY A 327 9.49 -4.29 -7.71
C GLY A 327 10.77 -4.06 -6.91
N GLN A 328 10.68 -3.66 -5.64
CA GLN A 328 11.84 -3.50 -4.75
C GLN A 328 11.75 -4.43 -3.55
N GLY A 329 12.91 -4.96 -3.13
CA GLY A 329 13.02 -5.96 -2.06
C GLY A 329 12.80 -7.40 -2.54
N HIS A 330 13.48 -8.36 -1.90
CA HIS A 330 13.56 -9.81 -2.22
C HIS A 330 12.21 -10.55 -2.39
N SER A 331 11.46 -10.26 -3.45
CA SER A 331 10.40 -11.10 -3.98
C SER A 331 10.84 -11.71 -5.32
N ASP A 332 10.25 -12.81 -5.75
CA ASP A 332 10.50 -13.51 -7.03
C ASP A 332 10.33 -12.61 -8.29
N TYR A 333 9.97 -11.34 -8.08
CA TYR A 333 9.92 -10.25 -9.06
C TYR A 333 11.22 -10.05 -9.88
N ARG A 334 12.36 -10.62 -9.46
CA ARG A 334 13.66 -10.48 -10.14
C ARG A 334 13.99 -11.49 -11.26
N LYS A 335 13.25 -12.60 -11.44
CA LYS A 335 13.67 -13.70 -12.36
C LYS A 335 12.64 -14.10 -13.44
N GLY A 336 11.80 -13.18 -13.90
CA GLY A 336 10.79 -13.43 -14.95
C GLY A 336 9.34 -13.41 -14.47
N ALA A 337 9.09 -13.30 -13.16
CA ALA A 337 7.74 -13.22 -12.61
C ALA A 337 6.94 -12.03 -13.14
N LYS A 338 7.58 -10.88 -13.42
CA LYS A 338 6.91 -9.71 -14.02
C LYS A 338 6.49 -9.97 -15.47
N GLU A 339 7.31 -10.66 -16.24
CA GLU A 339 7.00 -11.03 -17.64
C GLU A 339 5.91 -12.09 -17.69
N VAL A 340 5.99 -13.10 -16.82
CA VAL A 340 4.94 -14.10 -16.62
C VAL A 340 3.64 -13.42 -16.21
N TYR A 341 3.67 -12.54 -15.21
CA TYR A 341 2.51 -11.78 -14.75
C TYR A 341 1.88 -10.94 -15.88
N ARG A 342 2.70 -10.19 -16.62
CA ARG A 342 2.25 -9.43 -17.80
C ARG A 342 1.62 -10.36 -18.85
N SER A 343 2.24 -11.50 -19.13
CA SER A 343 1.71 -12.49 -20.08
C SER A 343 0.36 -13.07 -19.61
N LEU A 344 0.22 -13.35 -18.31
CA LEU A 344 -1.03 -13.85 -17.72
C LEU A 344 -2.14 -12.81 -17.78
N ILE A 345 -1.84 -11.53 -17.48
CA ILE A 345 -2.80 -10.44 -17.68
C ILE A 345 -3.23 -10.40 -19.14
N GLN A 346 -2.29 -10.41 -20.10
CA GLN A 346 -2.63 -10.37 -21.52
C GLN A 346 -3.48 -11.56 -21.98
N LYS A 347 -3.29 -12.75 -21.39
CA LYS A 347 -4.13 -13.91 -21.69
C LYS A 347 -5.55 -13.74 -21.16
N LEU A 348 -5.72 -13.15 -19.97
CA LEU A 348 -7.05 -12.81 -19.44
C LEU A 348 -7.81 -11.82 -20.32
N LEU A 349 -7.10 -10.94 -21.04
CA LEU A 349 -7.73 -9.99 -21.98
C LEU A 349 -8.22 -10.65 -23.28
N LYS A 350 -7.69 -11.81 -23.63
CA LYS A 350 -8.02 -12.53 -24.86
C LYS A 350 -9.11 -13.60 -24.65
N SER A 351 -9.53 -13.82 -23.41
CA SER A 351 -10.55 -14.80 -22.99
C SER A 351 -11.84 -14.13 -22.56
#